data_AF-A0A2A5SBI4-F1
#
_entry.id   AF-A0A2A5SBI4-F1
#
_cell.length_a   1.000
_cell.length_b   1.000
_cell.length_c   1.000
_cell.angle_alpha   90.00
_cell.angle_beta   90.00
_cell.angle_gamma   90.00
#
_symmetry.space_group_name_H-M   'P 1'
#
loop_
_entity.id
_entity.type
_entity.pdbx_description
1 polymer ?
#
loop_
_entity_poly.entity_id
_entity_poly.type
_entity_poly.pdbx_seq_one_letter_code
_entity_poly.pdbx_strand_id
1 'polypeptide(L)'
;MIKMIEQYTEELTLKEMKLSLGENKKCFVFPQGDIEDLDKINNILKKVGGKPKKQELQDFGILTKGKSLPDFIISFKEDLHTIIVIECKKNISKHSSSMLDSPKDYPVDGALFYAKHLKESYNVIAIGVSGTSIDKFKTTTFYWKKGENQPNKLSKINDILLEPHNYLNIIQGKKLEKEYSIDDIRVVALKMHEYLREIKMSERHKPLFIAGILISLKENAFLKNYHNYTSFNHLLKNLILAIETVLEDDNLSKKKIDYIKQAFTVLSDNTKFKEIPLGHFKSLTWYIEELELKIKPMMDNTNNTADALGIFYHEFIKYSGGDGKGLGIVLTPQHLTEFMVDLADISKDSRVVDICCGSASFLVTAMSKMFSLAKTDAEREKIRRDGLYGVEFDPELHVLALANMIIRKDGKSNIIQGDCFNKKNTKFLKEQNINVGLINPPYSQKDREELEFVEHMLDILSSNALGVCVVPMSCAIGTKFKQTRERLFSKHKLLAVFSMPDDIFYPTGTNVCVMVWQAHTPHNPNEETFFGYYKEDGFEKRKKLGRIDVKNRWESIKKEWLYLYKNKDVKIGMTARKAVNHSDEWLCEAYMQTDYSKLKQDDFEQTIRDYAAYLVKNGVSDKSET
;
A
#
# COMPACT_ATOMS: atom_id res chain seq x y z
N MET A 1 3.49 -22.54 37.11
CA MET A 1 3.11 -21.16 36.72
C MET A 1 4.19 -20.46 35.89
N ILE A 2 5.48 -20.51 36.25
CA ILE A 2 6.58 -19.87 35.47
C ILE A 2 6.74 -20.46 34.06
N LYS A 3 6.70 -21.80 33.90
CA LYS A 3 6.76 -22.50 32.59
C LYS A 3 5.62 -22.15 31.62
N MET A 4 4.40 -21.90 32.13
CA MET A 4 3.25 -21.51 31.30
C MET A 4 3.38 -20.09 30.72
N ILE A 5 4.32 -19.29 31.24
CA ILE A 5 4.44 -17.88 30.86
C ILE A 5 5.56 -17.65 29.85
N GLU A 6 6.63 -18.46 29.89
CA GLU A 6 7.67 -18.49 28.84
C GLU A 6 7.09 -18.98 27.50
N GLN A 7 6.07 -19.83 27.54
CA GLN A 7 5.27 -20.26 26.37
C GLN A 7 4.72 -19.09 25.54
N TYR A 8 4.29 -17.97 26.16
CA TYR A 8 3.81 -16.81 25.39
C TYR A 8 4.94 -16.11 24.61
N THR A 9 6.16 -16.10 25.14
CA THR A 9 7.32 -15.55 24.43
C THR A 9 7.71 -16.47 23.28
N GLU A 10 7.72 -17.78 23.52
CA GLU A 10 7.94 -18.83 22.51
C GLU A 10 6.92 -18.77 21.36
N GLU A 11 5.62 -18.67 21.68
CA GLU A 11 4.54 -18.51 20.71
C GLU A 11 4.68 -17.21 19.90
N LEU A 12 5.02 -16.10 20.56
CA LEU A 12 5.31 -14.84 19.88
C LEU A 12 6.48 -15.02 18.91
N THR A 13 7.56 -15.68 19.33
CA THR A 13 8.73 -15.93 18.48
C THR A 13 8.36 -16.72 17.23
N LEU A 14 7.68 -17.86 17.39
CA LEU A 14 7.26 -18.70 16.25
C LEU A 14 6.33 -17.93 15.31
N LYS A 15 5.37 -17.19 15.86
CA LYS A 15 4.42 -16.38 15.09
C LYS A 15 5.11 -15.30 14.27
N GLU A 16 5.99 -14.51 14.88
CA GLU A 16 6.66 -13.39 14.19
C GLU A 16 7.71 -13.90 13.18
N MET A 17 8.33 -15.06 13.44
CA MET A 17 9.22 -15.71 12.47
C MET A 17 8.47 -16.50 11.38
N LYS A 18 7.13 -16.58 11.44
CA LYS A 18 6.25 -17.36 10.55
C LYS A 18 6.62 -18.85 10.48
N LEU A 19 6.82 -19.45 11.65
CA LEU A 19 7.23 -20.85 11.78
C LEU A 19 6.21 -21.68 12.56
N SER A 20 6.13 -22.96 12.20
CA SER A 20 5.58 -24.02 13.04
C SER A 20 6.69 -24.91 13.59
N LEU A 21 6.43 -25.63 14.67
CA LEU A 21 7.34 -26.69 15.13
C LEU A 21 7.45 -27.80 14.07
N GLY A 22 8.61 -28.41 13.95
CA GLY A 22 8.90 -29.44 12.95
C GLY A 22 9.26 -28.89 11.57
N GLU A 23 8.81 -29.56 10.52
CA GLU A 23 9.16 -29.22 9.13
C GLU A 23 8.46 -27.94 8.65
N ASN A 24 9.26 -27.03 8.09
CA ASN A 24 8.80 -25.84 7.39
C ASN A 24 9.35 -25.84 5.95
N LYS A 25 8.89 -24.90 5.11
CA LYS A 25 9.27 -24.83 3.68
C LYS A 25 10.79 -24.88 3.45
N LYS A 26 11.57 -24.09 4.19
CA LYS A 26 13.04 -23.93 4.02
C LYS A 26 13.89 -24.41 5.20
N CYS A 27 13.27 -24.83 6.31
CA CYS A 27 13.97 -25.17 7.55
C CYS A 27 13.21 -26.20 8.39
N PHE A 28 13.85 -26.70 9.43
CA PHE A 28 13.23 -27.50 10.49
C PHE A 28 13.41 -26.78 11.83
N VAL A 29 12.35 -26.72 12.63
CA VAL A 29 12.30 -26.07 13.93
C VAL A 29 12.15 -27.13 15.02
N PHE A 30 13.19 -27.29 15.82
CA PHE A 30 13.24 -28.28 16.89
C PHE A 30 13.00 -27.59 18.24
N PRO A 31 11.88 -27.90 18.93
CA PRO A 31 11.62 -27.40 20.28
C PRO A 31 12.47 -28.14 21.32
N GLN A 32 12.48 -27.61 22.55
CA GLN A 32 13.17 -28.20 23.69
C GLN A 32 12.88 -29.70 23.86
N GLY A 33 13.84 -30.56 23.48
CA GLY A 33 13.81 -32.01 23.72
C GLY A 33 13.68 -32.88 22.47
N ASP A 34 13.16 -32.36 21.37
CA ASP A 34 12.92 -33.11 20.12
C ASP A 34 14.06 -32.89 19.12
N ILE A 35 15.28 -33.19 19.56
CA ILE A 35 16.52 -33.01 18.77
C ILE A 35 17.15 -34.40 18.53
N GLU A 36 16.35 -35.47 18.64
CA GLU A 36 16.83 -36.85 18.53
C GLU A 36 17.36 -37.17 17.12
N ASP A 37 16.77 -36.56 16.08
CA ASP A 37 17.22 -36.69 14.70
C ASP A 37 18.50 -35.90 14.36
N LEU A 38 19.06 -35.14 15.32
CA LEU A 38 20.27 -34.33 15.16
C LEU A 38 21.37 -34.80 16.13
N ASP A 39 21.86 -36.03 15.91
CA ASP A 39 22.87 -36.70 16.73
C ASP A 39 24.05 -35.81 17.13
N LYS A 40 24.58 -35.02 16.19
CA LYS A 40 25.74 -34.16 16.42
C LYS A 40 25.44 -33.01 17.39
N ILE A 41 24.30 -32.34 17.25
CA ILE A 41 23.89 -31.23 18.11
C ILE A 41 23.52 -31.76 19.50
N ASN A 42 22.77 -32.86 19.56
CA ASN A 42 22.40 -33.51 20.82
C ASN A 42 23.64 -33.97 21.59
N ASN A 43 24.66 -34.51 20.92
CA ASN A 43 25.93 -34.90 21.54
C ASN A 43 26.72 -33.71 22.10
N ILE A 44 26.75 -32.57 21.39
CA ILE A 44 27.38 -31.35 21.90
C ILE A 44 26.63 -30.86 23.14
N LEU A 45 25.31 -30.72 23.08
CA LEU A 45 24.52 -30.19 24.19
C LEU A 45 24.50 -31.13 25.41
N LYS A 46 24.54 -32.46 25.21
CA LYS A 46 24.74 -33.44 26.29
C LYS A 46 26.07 -33.24 27.01
N LYS A 47 27.14 -32.88 26.29
CA LYS A 47 28.46 -32.56 26.85
C LYS A 47 28.52 -31.18 27.49
N VAL A 48 27.58 -30.27 27.22
CA VAL A 48 27.57 -28.93 27.83
C VAL A 48 26.93 -28.94 29.22
N GLY A 49 25.92 -29.79 29.44
CA GLY A 49 25.19 -29.88 30.71
C GLY A 49 24.17 -28.76 30.89
N GLY A 50 23.90 -28.37 32.14
CA GLY A 50 22.94 -27.30 32.46
C GLY A 50 23.53 -25.88 32.37
N LYS A 51 22.68 -24.88 32.05
CA LYS A 51 23.07 -23.45 32.08
C LYS A 51 23.52 -23.03 33.50
N PRO A 52 24.77 -22.56 33.69
CA PRO A 52 25.23 -22.07 34.97
C PRO A 52 24.53 -20.74 35.34
N LYS A 53 24.50 -20.41 36.63
CA LYS A 53 24.01 -19.09 37.07
C LYS A 53 24.92 -17.97 36.59
N LYS A 54 26.23 -18.20 36.65
CA LYS A 54 27.26 -17.24 36.24
C LYS A 54 28.40 -17.95 35.53
N GLN A 55 28.75 -17.51 34.33
CA GLN A 55 29.87 -18.00 33.54
C GLN A 55 30.16 -17.01 32.42
N GLU A 56 31.41 -16.56 32.33
CA GLU A 56 31.84 -15.67 31.26
C GLU A 56 31.75 -16.34 29.88
N LEU A 57 31.59 -15.53 28.84
CA LEU A 57 31.42 -16.03 27.47
C LEU A 57 32.65 -16.82 26.98
N GLN A 58 33.85 -16.44 27.43
CA GLN A 58 35.12 -17.09 27.08
C GLN A 58 35.45 -18.30 27.98
N ASP A 59 34.70 -18.49 29.07
CA ASP A 59 34.91 -19.61 29.98
C ASP A 59 34.15 -20.84 29.48
N PHE A 60 34.86 -21.96 29.32
CA PHE A 60 34.30 -23.26 28.92
C PHE A 60 34.12 -24.21 30.13
N GLY A 61 34.33 -23.70 31.35
CA GLY A 61 34.35 -24.46 32.60
C GLY A 61 32.99 -24.77 33.25
N ILE A 62 32.94 -25.97 33.83
CA ILE A 62 31.95 -26.63 34.70
C ILE A 62 30.62 -27.09 34.07
N LEU A 63 30.61 -28.41 33.84
CA LEU A 63 29.47 -29.31 33.65
C LEU A 63 28.57 -29.31 34.90
N THR A 64 27.44 -28.61 34.87
CA THR A 64 26.43 -28.76 35.91
C THR A 64 25.62 -30.04 35.71
N LYS A 65 25.18 -30.70 36.80
CA LYS A 65 24.25 -31.85 36.70
C LYS A 65 22.91 -31.38 36.11
N GLY A 66 22.55 -31.93 34.95
CA GLY A 66 21.28 -31.66 34.27
C GLY A 66 21.46 -31.51 32.75
N LYS A 67 20.38 -31.67 31.99
CA LYS A 67 20.34 -31.37 30.55
C LYS A 67 19.59 -30.05 30.38
N SER A 68 20.27 -28.98 29.96
CA SER A 68 19.61 -27.75 29.54
C SER A 68 19.69 -27.67 28.02
N LEU A 69 18.54 -27.46 27.39
CA LEU A 69 18.42 -27.30 25.95
C LEU A 69 17.91 -25.90 25.65
N PRO A 70 18.33 -25.29 24.53
CA PRO A 70 17.72 -24.06 24.06
C PRO A 70 16.23 -24.27 23.81
N ASP A 71 15.47 -23.17 23.80
CA ASP A 71 14.03 -23.21 23.57
C ASP A 71 13.73 -23.64 22.13
N PHE A 72 14.51 -23.12 21.17
CA PHE A 72 14.48 -23.57 19.77
C PHE A 72 15.87 -23.76 19.18
N ILE A 73 15.99 -24.79 18.32
CA ILE A 73 17.06 -24.90 17.33
C ILE A 73 16.42 -24.94 15.95
N ILE A 74 16.95 -24.14 15.03
CA ILE A 74 16.51 -24.14 13.63
C ILE A 74 17.66 -24.60 12.75
N SER A 75 17.40 -25.61 11.93
CA SER A 75 18.34 -26.06 10.88
C SER A 75 17.76 -25.75 9.50
N PHE A 76 18.63 -25.50 8.51
CA PHE A 76 18.20 -25.15 7.16
C PHE A 76 18.30 -26.35 6.22
N LYS A 77 17.38 -26.42 5.25
CA LYS A 77 17.43 -27.47 4.20
C LYS A 77 18.55 -27.24 3.19
N GLU A 78 18.87 -25.97 2.92
CA GLU A 78 19.83 -25.56 1.89
C GLU A 78 21.23 -25.20 2.44
N ASP A 79 21.33 -24.92 3.75
CA ASP A 79 22.61 -24.64 4.43
C ASP A 79 22.73 -25.51 5.69
N LEU A 80 23.32 -26.70 5.51
CA LEU A 80 23.52 -27.68 6.57
C LEU A 80 24.62 -27.30 7.57
N HIS A 81 25.37 -26.21 7.31
CA HIS A 81 26.48 -25.77 8.15
C HIS A 81 26.10 -24.64 9.09
N THR A 82 24.92 -24.04 8.92
CA THR A 82 24.43 -22.94 9.75
C THR A 82 23.21 -23.37 10.55
N ILE A 83 23.11 -22.92 11.80
CA ILE A 83 21.94 -23.14 12.66
C ILE A 83 21.54 -21.85 13.38
N ILE A 84 20.26 -21.74 13.77
CA ILE A 84 19.78 -20.72 14.71
C ILE A 84 19.55 -21.37 16.06
N VAL A 85 19.97 -20.70 17.12
CA VAL A 85 19.67 -21.06 18.50
C VAL A 85 18.93 -19.91 19.16
N ILE A 86 17.77 -20.21 19.75
CA ILE A 86 16.91 -19.20 20.34
C ILE A 86 16.67 -19.50 21.82
N GLU A 87 16.74 -18.46 22.63
CA GLU A 87 16.36 -18.47 24.04
C GLU A 87 15.36 -17.34 24.34
N CYS A 88 14.33 -17.68 25.10
CA CYS A 88 13.17 -16.87 25.38
C CYS A 88 13.03 -16.59 26.88
N LYS A 89 12.76 -15.32 27.23
CA LYS A 89 12.40 -14.92 28.61
C LYS A 89 11.24 -13.95 28.65
N LYS A 90 10.33 -14.13 29.59
CA LYS A 90 9.19 -13.21 29.73
C LYS A 90 9.57 -11.74 29.92
N ASN A 91 10.57 -11.47 30.77
CA ASN A 91 10.80 -10.12 31.29
C ASN A 91 11.84 -9.34 30.49
N ILE A 92 11.42 -8.22 29.90
CA ILE A 92 12.27 -7.29 29.14
C ILE A 92 13.41 -6.72 29.99
N SER A 93 13.20 -6.54 31.30
CA SER A 93 14.28 -6.06 32.18
C SER A 93 15.41 -7.08 32.37
N LYS A 94 15.16 -8.34 32.00
CA LYS A 94 16.14 -9.42 32.00
C LYS A 94 16.55 -9.83 30.58
N HIS A 95 16.66 -8.89 29.65
CA HIS A 95 17.00 -9.20 28.25
C HIS A 95 18.47 -9.59 28.03
N SER A 96 19.40 -8.87 28.66
CA SER A 96 20.84 -9.14 28.60
C SER A 96 21.48 -8.69 29.91
N SER A 97 22.46 -9.45 30.42
CA SER A 97 23.30 -8.93 31.51
C SER A 97 24.32 -7.91 30.97
N SER A 98 24.93 -7.13 31.86
CA SER A 98 25.95 -6.15 31.49
C SER A 98 27.27 -6.78 31.02
N MET A 99 27.59 -7.98 31.51
CA MET A 99 28.84 -8.70 31.23
C MET A 99 28.66 -9.93 30.34
N LEU A 100 27.43 -10.23 29.90
CA LEU A 100 27.07 -11.43 29.13
C LEU A 100 27.49 -12.74 29.84
N ASP A 101 27.38 -12.75 31.17
CA ASP A 101 27.90 -13.80 32.03
C ASP A 101 26.81 -14.57 32.81
N SER A 102 25.53 -14.31 32.53
CA SER A 102 24.41 -14.80 33.36
C SER A 102 23.41 -15.64 32.53
N PRO A 103 23.82 -16.75 31.91
CA PRO A 103 23.06 -17.45 30.86
C PRO A 103 21.76 -18.08 31.35
N LYS A 104 21.62 -18.34 32.65
CA LYS A 104 20.37 -18.89 33.22
C LYS A 104 19.24 -17.85 33.29
N ASP A 105 19.58 -16.59 33.53
CA ASP A 105 18.63 -15.53 33.88
C ASP A 105 18.28 -14.62 32.71
N TYR A 106 19.13 -14.56 31.69
CA TYR A 106 19.03 -13.64 30.55
C TYR A 106 19.03 -14.43 29.22
N PRO A 107 18.09 -14.18 28.29
CA PRO A 107 17.96 -14.94 27.05
C PRO A 107 19.14 -14.69 26.10
N VAL A 108 19.70 -13.48 26.04
CA VAL A 108 20.86 -13.18 25.19
C VAL A 108 22.09 -13.97 25.65
N ASP A 109 22.38 -13.90 26.94
CA ASP A 109 23.45 -14.67 27.59
C ASP A 109 23.24 -16.18 27.39
N GLY A 110 22.00 -16.66 27.54
CA GLY A 110 21.62 -18.06 27.34
C GLY A 110 21.84 -18.54 25.91
N ALA A 111 21.40 -17.78 24.91
CA ALA A 111 21.61 -18.10 23.50
C ALA A 111 23.11 -18.15 23.16
N LEU A 112 23.88 -17.17 23.66
CA LEU A 112 25.34 -17.12 23.48
C LEU A 112 26.06 -18.28 24.18
N PHE A 113 25.58 -18.71 25.34
CA PHE A 113 26.12 -19.87 26.05
C PHE A 113 25.99 -21.16 25.23
N TYR A 114 24.88 -21.40 24.54
CA TYR A 114 24.81 -22.56 23.64
C TYR A 114 25.65 -22.35 22.38
N ALA A 115 25.64 -21.13 21.83
CA ALA A 115 26.35 -20.82 20.61
C ALA A 115 27.87 -21.02 20.72
N LYS A 116 28.49 -20.66 21.85
CA LYS A 116 29.94 -20.85 22.05
C LYS A 116 30.39 -22.30 21.96
N HIS A 117 29.51 -23.26 22.25
CA HIS A 117 29.79 -24.70 22.14
C HIS A 117 29.42 -25.23 20.74
N LEU A 118 28.27 -24.84 20.22
CA LEU A 118 27.81 -25.29 18.90
C LEU A 118 28.68 -24.77 17.75
N LYS A 119 29.35 -23.61 17.95
CA LYS A 119 30.27 -23.00 16.96
C LYS A 119 31.50 -23.84 16.64
N GLU A 120 31.82 -24.86 17.43
CA GLU A 120 32.88 -25.81 17.09
C GLU A 120 32.53 -26.62 15.83
N SER A 121 31.23 -26.79 15.57
CA SER A 121 30.73 -27.65 14.50
C SER A 121 29.96 -26.91 13.40
N TYR A 122 29.30 -25.81 13.75
CA TYR A 122 28.38 -25.05 12.89
C TYR A 122 28.70 -23.55 12.92
N ASN A 123 28.22 -22.79 11.93
CA ASN A 123 27.99 -21.36 12.11
C ASN A 123 26.70 -21.19 12.93
N VAL A 124 26.72 -20.33 13.94
CA VAL A 124 25.58 -20.21 14.88
C VAL A 124 25.04 -18.79 14.88
N ILE A 125 23.75 -18.66 14.61
CA ILE A 125 22.99 -17.43 14.84
C ILE A 125 22.31 -17.56 16.19
N ALA A 126 22.75 -16.79 17.18
CA ALA A 126 22.23 -16.81 18.55
C ALA A 126 21.22 -15.66 18.73
N ILE A 127 20.00 -15.98 19.12
CA ILE A 127 18.91 -15.00 19.29
C ILE A 127 18.40 -15.07 20.73
N GLY A 128 18.55 -13.97 21.46
CA GLY A 128 17.85 -13.78 22.72
C GLY A 128 16.55 -13.00 22.50
N VAL A 129 15.43 -13.53 22.97
CA VAL A 129 14.10 -12.90 22.88
C VAL A 129 13.56 -12.65 24.29
N SER A 130 13.04 -11.45 24.54
CA SER A 130 12.25 -11.19 25.74
C SER A 130 10.96 -10.42 25.53
N GLY A 131 9.94 -10.66 26.36
CA GLY A 131 8.61 -10.04 26.26
C GLY A 131 7.54 -11.00 25.74
N THR A 132 6.26 -10.65 25.93
CA THR A 132 5.12 -11.54 25.62
C THR A 132 4.11 -10.93 24.64
N SER A 133 4.42 -9.78 24.05
CA SER A 133 3.54 -9.11 23.09
C SER A 133 4.33 -8.29 22.07
N ILE A 134 3.78 -8.14 20.87
CA ILE A 134 4.44 -7.45 19.75
C ILE A 134 4.79 -5.98 20.03
N ASP A 135 4.05 -5.30 20.91
CA ASP A 135 4.31 -3.89 21.26
C ASP A 135 5.31 -3.75 22.42
N LYS A 136 5.67 -4.86 23.07
CA LYS A 136 6.53 -4.92 24.26
C LYS A 136 7.38 -6.19 24.23
N PHE A 137 8.31 -6.25 23.28
CA PHE A 137 9.34 -7.28 23.22
C PHE A 137 10.70 -6.67 22.90
N LYS A 138 11.77 -7.43 23.13
CA LYS A 138 13.13 -7.13 22.69
C LYS A 138 13.76 -8.35 22.06
N THR A 139 14.60 -8.13 21.05
CA THR A 139 15.46 -9.18 20.48
C THR A 139 16.87 -8.69 20.28
N THR A 140 17.82 -9.60 20.43
CA THR A 140 19.20 -9.33 20.09
C THR A 140 19.79 -10.54 19.42
N THR A 141 20.40 -10.31 18.26
CA THR A 141 20.96 -11.37 17.42
C THR A 141 22.47 -11.25 17.34
N PHE A 142 23.14 -12.37 17.51
CA PHE A 142 24.57 -12.52 17.27
C PHE A 142 24.82 -13.58 16.20
N TYR A 143 25.84 -13.37 15.39
CA TYR A 143 26.37 -14.37 14.47
C TYR A 143 27.76 -14.80 14.95
N TRP A 144 27.91 -16.09 15.23
CA TRP A 144 29.17 -16.70 15.63
C TRP A 144 29.61 -17.68 14.55
N LYS A 145 30.57 -17.25 13.74
CA LYS A 145 31.12 -18.08 12.67
C LYS A 145 31.94 -19.22 13.25
N LYS A 146 31.87 -20.39 12.61
CA LYS A 146 32.68 -21.54 12.98
C LYS A 146 34.18 -21.17 12.98
N GLY A 147 34.85 -21.48 14.09
CA GLY A 147 36.28 -21.22 14.27
C GLY A 147 36.63 -19.81 14.76
N GLU A 148 35.69 -18.88 14.88
CA GLU A 148 35.96 -17.55 15.44
C GLU A 148 35.91 -17.54 16.97
N ASN A 149 36.67 -16.62 17.58
CA ASN A 149 36.81 -16.48 19.04
C ASN A 149 35.73 -15.60 19.68
N GLN A 150 35.09 -14.74 18.91
CA GLN A 150 34.06 -13.82 19.40
C GLN A 150 32.87 -13.78 18.44
N PRO A 151 31.64 -13.62 18.94
CA PRO A 151 30.47 -13.43 18.11
C PRO A 151 30.39 -11.98 17.60
N ASN A 152 29.83 -11.81 16.40
CA ASN A 152 29.49 -10.51 15.84
C ASN A 152 28.03 -10.15 16.16
N LYS A 153 27.77 -8.99 16.74
CA LYS A 153 26.40 -8.53 17.02
C LYS A 153 25.75 -7.97 15.74
N LEU A 154 24.61 -8.52 15.33
CA LEU A 154 23.85 -8.06 14.17
C LEU A 154 22.93 -6.89 14.57
N SER A 155 23.52 -5.72 14.82
CA SER A 155 22.80 -4.57 15.38
C SER A 155 21.64 -4.06 14.52
N LYS A 156 21.70 -4.26 13.19
CA LYS A 156 20.66 -3.82 12.23
C LYS A 156 19.29 -4.50 12.41
N ILE A 157 19.26 -5.62 13.12
CA ILE A 157 18.05 -6.43 13.31
C ILE A 157 17.75 -6.65 14.79
N ASN A 158 18.25 -5.78 15.66
CA ASN A 158 17.80 -5.75 17.04
C ASN A 158 16.31 -5.41 17.08
N ASP A 159 15.61 -6.02 18.03
CA ASP A 159 14.17 -5.87 18.24
C ASP A 159 13.31 -6.24 17.01
N ILE A 160 13.88 -7.04 16.10
CA ILE A 160 13.21 -7.58 14.92
C ILE A 160 13.38 -9.10 14.90
N LEU A 161 12.29 -9.81 14.60
CA LEU A 161 12.29 -11.24 14.29
C LEU A 161 12.08 -11.40 12.80
N LEU A 162 12.95 -12.18 12.16
CA LEU A 162 12.87 -12.46 10.73
C LEU A 162 12.48 -13.91 10.49
N GLU A 163 11.97 -14.21 9.29
CA GLU A 163 11.91 -15.59 8.82
C GLU A 163 13.34 -16.17 8.75
N PRO A 164 13.58 -17.45 9.11
CA PRO A 164 14.93 -18.00 9.26
C PRO A 164 15.88 -17.74 8.09
N HIS A 165 15.40 -17.87 6.85
CA HIS A 165 16.23 -17.70 5.65
C HIS A 165 16.77 -16.27 5.50
N ASN A 166 16.05 -15.28 6.04
CA ASN A 166 16.50 -13.89 6.02
C ASN A 166 17.70 -13.63 6.94
N TYR A 167 17.88 -14.42 8.00
CA TYR A 167 19.12 -14.37 8.76
C TYR A 167 20.31 -14.87 7.93
N LEU A 168 20.14 -15.92 7.11
CA LEU A 168 21.16 -16.38 6.17
C LEU A 168 21.53 -15.30 5.14
N ASN A 169 20.53 -14.60 4.61
CA ASN A 169 20.76 -13.52 3.66
C ASN A 169 21.60 -12.39 4.27
N ILE A 170 21.27 -11.96 5.49
CA ILE A 170 22.02 -10.91 6.19
C ILE A 170 23.49 -11.30 6.40
N ILE A 171 23.76 -12.51 6.92
CA ILE A 171 25.14 -12.93 7.20
C ILE A 171 25.97 -13.14 5.92
N GLN A 172 25.30 -13.41 4.80
CA GLN A 172 25.93 -13.54 3.48
C GLN A 172 26.05 -12.18 2.75
N GLY A 173 25.60 -11.09 3.36
CA GLY A 173 25.56 -9.77 2.73
C GLY A 173 24.56 -9.67 1.56
N LYS A 174 23.64 -10.63 1.45
CA LYS A 174 22.56 -10.66 0.47
C LYS A 174 21.39 -9.79 0.92
N LYS A 175 20.56 -9.41 -0.05
CA LYS A 175 19.32 -8.68 0.21
C LYS A 175 18.33 -9.58 0.92
N LEU A 176 17.51 -8.97 1.79
CA LEU A 176 16.40 -9.65 2.44
C LEU A 176 15.36 -10.06 1.38
N GLU A 177 14.82 -11.28 1.50
CA GLU A 177 13.76 -11.80 0.66
C GLU A 177 12.50 -11.95 1.50
N LYS A 178 11.44 -11.20 1.17
CA LYS A 178 10.13 -11.35 1.83
C LYS A 178 9.10 -11.72 0.76
N GLU A 179 8.37 -12.81 0.98
CA GLU A 179 7.19 -13.09 0.15
C GLU A 179 6.18 -11.95 0.33
N TYR A 180 5.70 -11.45 -0.79
CA TYR A 180 4.86 -10.27 -0.83
C TYR A 180 3.45 -10.58 -0.30
N SER A 181 3.11 -10.06 0.88
CA SER A 181 1.74 -10.08 1.40
C SER A 181 1.17 -8.66 1.41
N ILE A 182 0.11 -8.45 0.62
CA ILE A 182 -0.64 -7.18 0.59
C ILE A 182 -1.18 -6.86 2.00
N ASP A 183 -1.60 -7.88 2.75
CA ASP A 183 -2.13 -7.70 4.09
C ASP A 183 -1.05 -7.25 5.09
N ASP A 184 0.18 -7.79 4.98
CA ASP A 184 1.32 -7.33 5.80
C ASP A 184 1.58 -5.83 5.55
N ILE A 185 1.53 -5.40 4.29
CA ILE A 185 1.75 -4.00 3.89
C ILE A 185 0.65 -3.09 4.42
N ARG A 186 -0.61 -3.51 4.30
CA ARG A 186 -1.76 -2.77 4.85
C ARG A 186 -1.63 -2.60 6.37
N VAL A 187 -1.19 -3.64 7.08
CA VAL A 187 -0.97 -3.60 8.53
C VAL A 187 0.15 -2.62 8.89
N VAL A 188 1.28 -2.65 8.17
CA VAL A 188 2.38 -1.70 8.40
C VAL A 188 1.93 -0.26 8.13
N ALA A 189 1.24 -0.01 7.01
CA ALA A 189 0.72 1.31 6.66
C ALA A 189 -0.27 1.84 7.71
N LEU A 190 -1.19 1.00 8.18
CA LEU A 190 -2.16 1.36 9.22
C LEU A 190 -1.47 1.67 10.56
N LYS A 191 -0.50 0.84 10.98
CA LYS A 191 0.26 1.06 12.23
C LYS A 191 1.00 2.39 12.19
N MET A 192 1.74 2.68 11.11
CA MET A 192 2.43 3.94 10.94
C MET A 192 1.46 5.13 10.95
N HIS A 193 0.33 5.01 10.27
CA HIS A 193 -0.69 6.07 10.24
C HIS A 193 -1.23 6.40 11.65
N GLU A 194 -1.58 5.38 12.45
CA GLU A 194 -2.07 5.58 13.83
C GLU A 194 -0.98 6.17 14.74
N TYR A 195 0.27 5.76 14.60
CA TYR A 195 1.36 6.30 15.42
C TYR A 195 1.66 7.76 15.10
N LEU A 196 1.58 8.16 13.82
CA LEU A 196 1.70 9.56 13.42
C LEU A 196 0.52 10.40 13.94
N ARG A 197 -0.66 9.79 14.11
CA ARG A 197 -1.83 10.43 14.73
C ARG A 197 -1.60 10.70 16.22
N GLU A 198 -1.00 9.78 16.97
CA GLU A 198 -0.70 9.96 18.40
C GLU A 198 0.24 11.14 18.67
N ILE A 199 1.23 11.36 17.80
CA ILE A 199 2.15 12.50 17.86
C ILE A 199 1.55 13.79 17.25
N LYS A 200 0.25 13.79 16.95
CA LYS A 200 -0.52 14.93 16.40
C LYS A 200 0.04 15.46 15.07
N MET A 201 0.58 14.59 14.21
CA MET A 201 0.91 14.98 12.84
C MET A 201 -0.39 15.23 12.07
N SER A 202 -0.46 16.34 11.31
CA SER A 202 -1.64 16.63 10.50
C SER A 202 -1.79 15.59 9.39
N GLU A 203 -3.03 15.26 9.02
CA GLU A 203 -3.33 14.29 7.95
C GLU A 203 -2.63 14.63 6.63
N ARG A 204 -2.42 15.93 6.37
CA ARG A 204 -1.76 16.43 5.17
C ARG A 204 -0.25 16.19 5.14
N HIS A 205 0.43 16.24 6.30
CA HIS A 205 1.87 16.02 6.38
C HIS A 205 2.25 14.54 6.47
N LYS A 206 1.36 13.67 6.94
CA LYS A 206 1.64 12.23 7.10
C LYS A 206 2.13 11.56 5.79
N PRO A 207 1.46 11.72 4.62
CA PRO A 207 1.94 11.11 3.40
C PRO A 207 3.30 11.65 2.97
N LEU A 208 3.51 12.96 3.07
CA LEU A 208 4.79 13.59 2.69
C LEU A 208 5.95 13.10 3.55
N PHE A 209 5.70 12.91 4.85
CA PHE A 209 6.68 12.33 5.77
C PHE A 209 7.13 10.93 5.34
N ILE A 210 6.16 10.05 5.07
CA ILE A 210 6.45 8.69 4.60
C ILE A 210 7.16 8.72 3.25
N ALA A 211 6.70 9.56 2.32
CA ALA A 211 7.30 9.70 1.01
C ALA A 211 8.77 10.10 1.08
N GLY A 212 9.12 11.11 1.86
CA GLY A 212 10.51 11.55 1.92
C GLY A 212 11.43 10.56 2.63
N ILE A 213 10.94 9.75 3.59
CA ILE A 213 11.75 8.61 4.10
C ILE A 213 11.98 7.58 2.98
N LEU A 214 10.94 7.23 2.21
CA LEU A 214 11.08 6.28 1.11
C LEU A 214 12.01 6.79 0.01
N ILE A 215 12.02 8.11 -0.24
CA ILE A 215 12.93 8.76 -1.18
C ILE A 215 14.36 8.75 -0.62
N SER A 216 14.58 9.12 0.64
CA SER A 216 15.92 9.15 1.25
C SER A 216 16.57 7.77 1.33
N LEU A 217 15.77 6.71 1.53
CA LEU A 217 16.23 5.32 1.51
C LEU A 217 16.76 4.84 0.14
N LYS A 218 16.56 5.62 -0.94
CA LYS A 218 17.19 5.38 -2.24
C LYS A 218 18.64 5.88 -2.30
N GLU A 219 19.04 6.79 -1.41
CA GLU A 219 20.40 7.33 -1.35
C GLU A 219 21.31 6.37 -0.56
N ASN A 220 22.36 5.87 -1.21
CA ASN A 220 23.21 4.80 -0.68
C ASN A 220 24.03 5.24 0.55
N ALA A 221 24.48 6.50 0.62
CA ALA A 221 25.26 6.98 1.74
C ALA A 221 24.39 7.13 3.00
N PHE A 222 23.19 7.68 2.87
CA PHE A 222 22.21 7.80 3.94
C PHE A 222 21.82 6.42 4.47
N LEU A 223 21.47 5.49 3.57
CA LEU A 223 21.10 4.12 3.91
C LEU A 223 22.18 3.42 4.76
N LYS A 224 23.47 3.66 4.47
CA LYS A 224 24.57 3.06 5.23
C LYS A 224 24.83 3.73 6.58
N ASN A 225 24.50 5.02 6.72
CA ASN A 225 24.98 5.84 7.82
C ASN A 225 23.89 6.28 8.81
N TYR A 226 22.60 6.16 8.49
CA TYR A 226 21.55 6.77 9.31
C TYR A 226 21.51 6.26 10.76
N HIS A 227 21.85 4.99 11.00
CA HIS A 227 21.92 4.40 12.33
C HIS A 227 23.03 5.00 13.22
N ASN A 228 24.02 5.66 12.62
CA ASN A 228 25.14 6.27 13.36
C ASN A 228 24.78 7.65 13.92
N TYR A 229 23.67 8.26 13.50
CA TYR A 229 23.25 9.55 14.01
C TYR A 229 22.64 9.41 15.41
N THR A 230 23.20 10.14 16.38
CA THR A 230 22.75 10.15 17.77
C THR A 230 21.85 11.34 18.12
N SER A 231 21.68 12.28 17.19
CA SER A 231 20.88 13.50 17.37
C SER A 231 19.76 13.56 16.35
N PHE A 232 18.54 13.81 16.82
CA PHE A 232 17.35 14.00 15.98
C PHE A 232 17.58 15.04 14.88
N ASN A 233 18.14 16.21 15.24
CA ASN A 233 18.39 17.28 14.28
C ASN A 233 19.43 16.87 13.22
N HIS A 234 20.46 16.10 13.61
CA HIS A 234 21.46 15.61 12.67
C HIS A 234 20.87 14.56 11.72
N LEU A 235 20.08 13.62 12.24
CA LEU A 235 19.39 12.63 11.41
C LEU A 235 18.44 13.31 10.42
N LEU A 236 17.61 14.25 10.88
CA LEU A 236 16.68 14.99 10.04
C LEU A 236 17.40 15.79 8.95
N LYS A 237 18.50 16.49 9.29
CA LYS A 237 19.30 17.23 8.30
C LYS A 237 19.85 16.32 7.20
N ASN A 238 20.39 15.16 7.57
CA ASN A 238 20.94 14.21 6.59
C ASN A 238 19.84 13.51 5.79
N LEU A 239 18.66 13.30 6.37
CA LEU A 239 17.49 12.80 5.66
C LEU A 239 17.04 13.80 4.59
N ILE A 240 16.96 15.09 4.91
CA ILE A 240 16.62 16.14 3.95
C ILE A 240 17.67 16.24 2.84
N LEU A 241 18.96 16.14 3.20
CA LEU A 241 20.05 16.13 2.21
C LEU A 241 19.94 14.92 1.26
N ALA A 242 19.61 13.73 1.79
CA ALA A 242 19.42 12.54 0.97
C ALA A 242 18.22 12.67 0.02
N ILE A 243 17.13 13.29 0.47
CA ILE A 243 16.00 13.65 -0.41
C ILE A 243 16.49 14.57 -1.53
N GLU A 244 17.25 15.62 -1.20
CA GLU A 244 17.78 16.57 -2.18
C GLU A 244 18.65 15.87 -3.23
N THR A 245 19.61 15.05 -2.81
CA THR A 245 20.48 14.28 -3.72
C THR A 245 19.67 13.39 -4.67
N VAL A 246 18.70 12.63 -4.16
CA VAL A 246 17.89 11.72 -5.00
C VAL A 246 17.01 12.50 -5.98
N LEU A 247 16.48 13.65 -5.58
CA LEU A 247 15.63 14.46 -6.46
C LEU A 247 16.41 15.25 -7.51
N GLU A 248 17.64 15.66 -7.21
CA GLU A 248 18.54 16.31 -8.17
C GLU A 248 18.99 15.35 -9.28
N ASP A 249 19.30 14.09 -8.93
CA ASP A 249 19.68 13.04 -9.88
C ASP A 249 18.57 12.74 -10.91
N ASP A 250 17.30 12.88 -10.52
CA ASP A 250 16.12 12.70 -11.38
C ASP A 250 15.84 13.95 -12.28
N ASN A 251 16.75 14.93 -12.38
CA ASN A 251 16.58 16.16 -13.19
C ASN A 251 15.30 16.97 -12.88
N LEU A 252 14.81 16.92 -11.64
CA LEU A 252 13.66 17.72 -11.21
C LEU A 252 14.03 19.20 -11.07
N SER A 253 13.07 20.09 -11.31
CA SER A 253 13.32 21.53 -11.12
C SER A 253 13.50 21.86 -9.64
N LYS A 254 14.46 22.73 -9.32
CA LYS A 254 14.77 23.17 -7.95
C LYS A 254 13.54 23.60 -7.13
N LYS A 255 12.58 24.27 -7.79
CA LYS A 255 11.29 24.67 -7.19
C LYS A 255 10.49 23.48 -6.64
N LYS A 256 10.46 22.34 -7.35
CA LYS A 256 9.75 21.12 -6.90
C LYS A 256 10.44 20.48 -5.69
N ILE A 257 11.78 20.48 -5.68
CA ILE A 257 12.60 19.95 -4.58
C ILE A 257 12.35 20.76 -3.31
N ASP A 258 12.33 22.09 -3.41
CA ASP A 258 12.09 22.98 -2.27
C ASP A 258 10.70 22.76 -1.61
N TYR A 259 9.67 22.44 -2.40
CA TYR A 259 8.35 22.11 -1.85
C TYR A 259 8.34 20.82 -1.02
N ILE A 260 9.00 19.75 -1.49
CA ILE A 260 9.11 18.50 -0.71
C ILE A 260 9.91 18.78 0.58
N LYS A 261 10.98 19.57 0.49
CA LYS A 261 11.80 19.98 1.66
C LYS A 261 10.96 20.76 2.68
N GLN A 262 10.10 21.67 2.24
CA GLN A 262 9.26 22.48 3.12
C GLN A 262 8.37 21.62 4.02
N ALA A 263 7.86 20.49 3.52
CA ALA A 263 7.08 19.54 4.32
C ALA A 263 7.90 18.93 5.48
N PHE A 264 9.20 18.70 5.28
CA PHE A 264 10.10 18.20 6.32
C PHE A 264 10.57 19.29 7.28
N THR A 265 10.59 20.55 6.85
CA THR A 265 10.80 21.69 7.74
C THR A 265 9.65 21.82 8.75
N VAL A 266 8.40 21.61 8.34
CA VAL A 266 7.27 21.63 9.30
C VAL A 266 7.39 20.52 10.36
N LEU A 267 8.09 19.42 10.05
CA LEU A 267 8.35 18.34 10.99
C LEU A 267 9.41 18.69 12.03
N SER A 268 10.36 19.60 11.74
CA SER A 268 11.37 20.00 12.74
C SER A 268 10.75 20.69 13.95
N ASP A 269 9.54 21.24 13.77
CA ASP A 269 8.83 22.01 14.79
C ASP A 269 7.88 21.13 15.64
N ASN A 270 7.72 19.84 15.32
CA ASN A 270 6.90 18.93 16.12
C ASN A 270 7.64 18.49 17.40
N THR A 271 7.31 19.13 18.52
CA THR A 271 7.94 18.88 19.83
C THR A 271 7.77 17.45 20.32
N LYS A 272 6.58 16.86 20.15
CA LYS A 272 6.30 15.47 20.59
C LYS A 272 7.16 14.44 19.87
N PHE A 273 7.40 14.64 18.58
CA PHE A 273 8.22 13.73 17.81
C PHE A 273 9.70 13.82 18.19
N LYS A 274 10.16 15.04 18.46
CA LYS A 274 11.53 15.33 18.92
C LYS A 274 11.83 14.79 20.32
N GLU A 275 10.83 14.64 21.18
CA GLU A 275 10.96 14.08 22.53
C GLU A 275 11.21 12.57 22.54
N ILE A 276 10.91 11.84 21.46
CA ILE A 276 11.14 10.40 21.36
C ILE A 276 12.61 10.16 21.02
N PRO A 277 13.42 9.52 21.89
CA PRO A 277 14.83 9.28 21.61
C PRO A 277 15.04 8.41 20.37
N LEU A 278 16.13 8.63 19.64
CA LEU A 278 16.51 7.76 18.52
C LEU A 278 16.73 6.32 19.02
N GLY A 279 16.36 5.35 18.19
CA GLY A 279 16.40 3.92 18.49
C GLY A 279 15.20 3.41 19.31
N HIS A 280 14.30 4.29 19.75
CA HIS A 280 13.08 3.88 20.45
C HIS A 280 11.92 3.65 19.49
N PHE A 281 10.95 2.85 19.93
CA PHE A 281 9.68 2.67 19.25
C PHE A 281 9.00 4.02 18.94
N LYS A 282 8.47 4.16 17.71
CA LYS A 282 7.85 5.40 17.18
C LYS A 282 8.79 6.59 16.97
N SER A 283 10.10 6.44 17.18
CA SER A 283 11.09 7.48 16.85
C SER A 283 11.30 7.61 15.33
N LEU A 284 11.98 8.67 14.90
CA LEU A 284 12.35 8.84 13.49
C LEU A 284 13.17 7.66 12.93
N THR A 285 14.14 7.13 13.70
CA THR A 285 14.89 5.94 13.27
C THR A 285 13.99 4.72 13.13
N TRP A 286 13.00 4.55 14.00
CA TRP A 286 12.05 3.43 13.91
C TRP A 286 11.25 3.47 12.60
N TYR A 287 10.76 4.64 12.17
CA TYR A 287 10.07 4.73 10.87
C TYR A 287 11.00 4.40 9.70
N ILE A 288 12.25 4.87 9.75
CA ILE A 288 13.26 4.57 8.73
C ILE A 288 13.55 3.06 8.68
N GLU A 289 13.78 2.43 9.84
CA GLU A 289 14.05 1.00 9.98
C GLU A 289 12.88 0.13 9.51
N GLU A 290 11.65 0.48 9.90
CA GLU A 290 10.46 -0.27 9.49
C GLU A 290 10.25 -0.20 7.97
N LEU A 291 10.45 0.99 7.37
CA LEU A 291 10.36 1.14 5.92
C LEU A 291 11.51 0.41 5.21
N GLU A 292 12.74 0.49 5.72
CA GLU A 292 13.90 -0.23 5.16
C GLU A 292 13.78 -1.75 5.28
N LEU A 293 13.20 -2.27 6.36
CA LEU A 293 13.24 -3.71 6.63
C LEU A 293 11.94 -4.42 6.23
N LYS A 294 10.80 -3.71 6.25
CA LYS A 294 9.50 -4.32 5.92
C LYS A 294 9.02 -3.97 4.53
N ILE A 295 9.35 -2.79 4.00
CA ILE A 295 8.86 -2.32 2.70
C ILE A 295 9.95 -2.40 1.63
N LYS A 296 11.17 -1.94 1.92
CA LYS A 296 12.27 -1.93 0.95
C LYS A 296 12.68 -3.31 0.43
N PRO A 297 12.71 -4.41 1.20
CA PRO A 297 13.11 -5.71 0.67
C PRO A 297 12.11 -6.27 -0.33
N MET A 298 10.84 -5.87 -0.20
CA MET A 298 9.80 -6.17 -1.18
C MET A 298 10.03 -5.45 -2.52
N MET A 299 10.99 -4.50 -2.60
CA MET A 299 11.39 -3.80 -3.82
C MET A 299 12.42 -4.59 -4.66
N ASP A 300 13.20 -5.49 -4.05
CA ASP A 300 14.39 -6.06 -4.73
C ASP A 300 14.15 -7.42 -5.40
N ASN A 301 12.91 -7.94 -5.37
CA ASN A 301 12.50 -9.12 -6.14
C ASN A 301 12.19 -8.74 -7.60
N THR A 302 12.92 -9.38 -8.52
CA THR A 302 13.17 -9.03 -9.93
C THR A 302 11.96 -8.96 -10.86
N ASN A 303 10.73 -9.25 -10.41
CA ASN A 303 9.53 -9.23 -11.26
C ASN A 303 8.52 -8.12 -10.92
N ASN A 304 8.53 -7.50 -9.72
CA ASN A 304 7.48 -6.57 -9.26
C ASN A 304 8.00 -5.40 -8.38
N THR A 305 9.22 -4.91 -8.64
CA THR A 305 9.92 -3.86 -7.86
C THR A 305 9.14 -2.55 -7.63
N ALA A 306 8.27 -2.16 -8.57
CA ALA A 306 7.53 -0.89 -8.51
C ALA A 306 6.21 -0.98 -7.72
N ASP A 307 5.68 -2.19 -7.51
CA ASP A 307 4.33 -2.38 -6.97
C ASP A 307 4.29 -2.35 -5.44
N ALA A 308 5.28 -2.91 -4.74
CA ALA A 308 5.23 -3.00 -3.28
C ALA A 308 5.22 -1.64 -2.58
N LEU A 309 6.14 -0.77 -2.99
CA LEU A 309 6.28 0.59 -2.48
C LEU A 309 5.06 1.44 -2.83
N GLY A 310 4.60 1.31 -4.07
CA GLY A 310 3.41 1.99 -4.56
C GLY A 310 2.14 1.57 -3.82
N ILE A 311 1.98 0.27 -3.53
CA ILE A 311 0.85 -0.27 -2.78
C ILE A 311 0.90 0.19 -1.32
N PHE A 312 2.07 0.13 -0.68
CA PHE A 312 2.24 0.65 0.68
C PHE A 312 1.85 2.13 0.77
N TYR A 313 2.39 2.95 -0.13
CA TYR A 313 2.12 4.38 -0.14
C TYR A 313 0.65 4.70 -0.46
N HIS A 314 0.04 3.94 -1.38
CA HIS A 314 -1.38 4.07 -1.70
C HIS A 314 -2.27 3.73 -0.50
N GLU A 315 -2.04 2.60 0.18
CA GLU A 315 -2.77 2.23 1.40
C GLU A 315 -2.55 3.26 2.51
N PHE A 316 -1.34 3.80 2.64
CA PHE A 316 -1.04 4.85 3.61
C PHE A 316 -1.80 6.16 3.32
N ILE A 317 -1.87 6.59 2.06
CA ILE A 317 -2.67 7.75 1.63
C ILE A 317 -4.16 7.50 1.90
N LYS A 318 -4.65 6.29 1.61
CA LYS A 318 -6.05 5.89 1.87
C LYS A 318 -6.44 6.06 3.34
N TYR A 319 -5.57 5.67 4.28
CA TYR A 319 -5.83 5.90 5.71
C TYR A 319 -5.76 7.39 6.09
N SER A 320 -4.86 8.15 5.46
CA SER A 320 -4.75 9.61 5.66
C SER A 320 -5.99 10.38 5.17
N GLY A 321 -6.75 9.81 4.22
CA GLY A 321 -8.04 10.31 3.76
C GLY A 321 -9.25 10.01 4.67
N GLY A 322 -9.05 9.35 5.83
CA GLY A 322 -10.12 8.84 6.72
C GLY A 322 -11.36 9.73 6.93
N ASP A 323 -12.53 9.07 7.03
CA ASP A 323 -13.88 9.62 7.21
C ASP A 323 -14.30 10.78 6.25
N GLY A 324 -13.55 10.99 5.16
CA GLY A 324 -13.83 12.06 4.20
C GLY A 324 -13.61 13.49 4.73
N LYS A 325 -13.00 13.64 5.91
CA LYS A 325 -12.84 14.95 6.60
C LYS A 325 -11.39 15.39 6.82
N GLY A 326 -10.42 14.47 6.82
CA GLY A 326 -9.03 14.79 7.18
C GLY A 326 -8.26 15.61 6.14
N LEU A 327 -8.39 15.20 4.87
CA LEU A 327 -7.73 15.85 3.73
C LEU A 327 -8.70 16.70 2.88
N GLY A 328 -10.01 16.55 3.07
CA GLY A 328 -11.03 17.17 2.23
C GLY A 328 -11.08 16.61 0.80
N ILE A 329 -10.37 15.51 0.51
CA ILE A 329 -10.31 14.87 -0.80
C ILE A 329 -10.95 13.48 -0.75
N VAL A 330 -11.73 13.16 -1.77
CA VAL A 330 -12.20 11.80 -2.02
C VAL A 330 -11.20 11.15 -2.96
N LEU A 331 -10.43 10.19 -2.45
CA LEU A 331 -9.49 9.43 -3.28
C LEU A 331 -10.25 8.48 -4.19
N THR A 332 -9.91 8.48 -5.48
CA THR A 332 -10.46 7.51 -6.43
C THR A 332 -10.02 6.10 -6.05
N PRO A 333 -10.94 5.16 -5.77
CA PRO A 333 -10.59 3.80 -5.41
C PRO A 333 -9.78 3.10 -6.50
N GLN A 334 -8.79 2.29 -6.10
CA GLN A 334 -7.89 1.62 -7.05
C GLN A 334 -8.63 0.76 -8.10
N HIS A 335 -9.62 -0.02 -7.69
CA HIS A 335 -10.38 -0.85 -8.62
C HIS A 335 -11.10 -0.02 -9.70
N LEU A 336 -11.56 1.19 -9.34
CA LEU A 336 -12.15 2.12 -10.28
C LEU A 336 -11.11 2.71 -11.24
N THR A 337 -9.93 3.13 -10.73
CA THR A 337 -8.86 3.67 -11.59
C THR A 337 -8.37 2.63 -12.58
N GLU A 338 -8.23 1.37 -12.16
CA GLU A 338 -7.86 0.24 -13.03
C GLU A 338 -8.92 -0.01 -14.12
N PHE A 339 -10.20 -0.06 -13.74
CA PHE A 339 -11.29 -0.24 -14.70
C PHE A 339 -11.31 0.86 -15.76
N MET A 340 -11.19 2.13 -15.34
CA MET A 340 -11.17 3.27 -16.27
C MET A 340 -9.93 3.28 -17.17
N VAL A 341 -8.76 2.88 -16.65
CA VAL A 341 -7.53 2.70 -17.46
C VAL A 341 -7.72 1.60 -18.51
N ASP A 342 -8.37 0.49 -18.16
CA ASP A 342 -8.66 -0.59 -19.12
C ASP A 342 -9.73 -0.18 -20.15
N LEU A 343 -10.68 0.69 -19.79
CA LEU A 343 -11.65 1.29 -20.72
C LEU A 343 -11.01 2.26 -21.71
N ALA A 344 -9.97 2.97 -21.29
CA ALA A 344 -9.24 3.94 -22.11
C ALA A 344 -8.30 3.31 -23.15
N ASP A 345 -8.19 1.98 -23.17
CA ASP A 345 -7.39 1.19 -24.12
C ASP A 345 -5.93 1.67 -24.23
N ILE A 346 -5.30 1.87 -23.06
CA ILE A 346 -3.93 2.39 -22.96
C ILE A 346 -2.92 1.41 -23.56
N SER A 347 -1.96 1.97 -24.30
CA SER A 347 -0.77 1.28 -24.83
C SER A 347 0.51 1.86 -24.25
N LYS A 348 1.65 1.19 -24.46
CA LYS A 348 2.98 1.71 -24.07
C LYS A 348 3.36 3.04 -24.76
N ASP A 349 2.69 3.38 -25.88
CA ASP A 349 2.93 4.61 -26.65
C ASP A 349 1.87 5.69 -26.38
N SER A 350 0.93 5.44 -25.48
CA SER A 350 -0.08 6.41 -25.08
C SER A 350 0.54 7.62 -24.36
N ARG A 351 -0.13 8.76 -24.49
CA ARG A 351 0.14 10.00 -23.76
C ARG A 351 -1.11 10.35 -22.98
N VAL A 352 -1.01 10.29 -21.66
CA VAL A 352 -2.13 10.31 -20.72
C VAL A 352 -2.17 11.64 -19.98
N VAL A 353 -3.36 12.24 -19.87
CA VAL A 353 -3.57 13.44 -19.07
C VAL A 353 -4.65 13.24 -18.00
N ASP A 354 -4.40 13.82 -16.84
CA ASP A 354 -5.41 14.09 -15.81
C ASP A 354 -5.33 15.56 -15.40
N ILE A 355 -6.30 16.37 -15.81
CA ILE A 355 -6.30 17.82 -15.58
C ILE A 355 -6.75 18.23 -14.16
N CYS A 356 -7.05 17.27 -13.31
CA CYS A 356 -7.46 17.48 -11.91
C CYS A 356 -6.96 16.32 -11.05
N CYS A 357 -5.65 16.08 -11.12
CA CYS A 357 -5.07 14.78 -10.80
C CYS A 357 -5.02 14.42 -9.33
N GLY A 358 -5.26 15.35 -8.40
CA GLY A 358 -5.25 15.10 -6.96
C GLY A 358 -3.92 14.50 -6.53
N SER A 359 -3.95 13.28 -5.99
CA SER A 359 -2.75 12.50 -5.60
C SER A 359 -2.09 11.74 -6.76
N ALA A 360 -2.49 12.01 -8.01
CA ALA A 360 -2.06 11.35 -9.24
C ALA A 360 -2.45 9.86 -9.38
N SER A 361 -3.55 9.43 -8.76
CA SER A 361 -3.96 8.01 -8.77
C SER A 361 -4.20 7.43 -10.18
N PHE A 362 -4.81 8.20 -11.10
CA PHE A 362 -4.97 7.79 -12.49
C PHE A 362 -3.63 7.72 -13.23
N LEU A 363 -2.78 8.74 -13.11
CA LEU A 363 -1.47 8.78 -13.77
C LEU A 363 -0.58 7.61 -13.34
N VAL A 364 -0.60 7.30 -12.05
CA VAL A 364 0.07 6.13 -11.47
C VAL A 364 -0.45 4.82 -12.06
N THR A 365 -1.78 4.66 -12.12
CA THR A 365 -2.40 3.43 -12.63
C THR A 365 -2.09 3.25 -14.12
N ALA A 366 -2.19 4.34 -14.88
CA ALA A 366 -1.82 4.37 -16.30
C ALA A 366 -0.34 4.02 -16.50
N MET A 367 0.58 4.62 -15.72
CA MET A 367 2.00 4.32 -15.80
C MET A 367 2.30 2.84 -15.56
N SER A 368 1.68 2.24 -14.53
CA SER A 368 1.84 0.83 -14.23
C SER A 368 1.37 -0.05 -15.39
N LYS A 369 0.21 0.25 -15.97
CA LYS A 369 -0.29 -0.44 -17.17
C LYS A 369 0.69 -0.30 -18.34
N MET A 370 1.16 0.91 -18.64
CA MET A 370 2.09 1.16 -19.74
C MET A 370 3.43 0.43 -19.52
N PHE A 371 3.95 0.40 -18.29
CA PHE A 371 5.17 -0.34 -17.94
C PHE A 371 5.00 -1.84 -18.11
N SER A 372 3.82 -2.39 -17.77
CA SER A 372 3.52 -3.82 -18.00
C SER A 372 3.49 -4.20 -19.47
N LEU A 373 3.18 -3.24 -20.34
CA LEU A 373 3.17 -3.40 -21.80
C LEU A 373 4.54 -3.12 -22.45
N ALA A 374 5.45 -2.45 -21.73
CA ALA A 374 6.80 -2.14 -22.19
C ALA A 374 7.75 -3.33 -22.01
N LYS A 375 8.49 -3.65 -23.06
CA LYS A 375 9.41 -4.81 -23.11
C LYS A 375 10.86 -4.42 -22.85
N THR A 376 11.20 -3.15 -23.05
CA THR A 376 12.58 -2.64 -22.93
C THR A 376 12.67 -1.47 -21.97
N ASP A 377 13.85 -1.23 -21.42
CA ASP A 377 14.09 -0.08 -20.55
C ASP A 377 13.99 1.25 -21.32
N ALA A 378 14.37 1.28 -22.61
CA ALA A 378 14.19 2.45 -23.45
C ALA A 378 12.72 2.85 -23.62
N GLU A 379 11.80 1.88 -23.74
CA GLU A 379 10.36 2.14 -23.74
C GLU A 379 9.89 2.71 -22.40
N ARG A 380 10.37 2.14 -21.27
CA ARG A 380 10.04 2.66 -19.93
C ARG A 380 10.54 4.08 -19.73
N GLU A 381 11.74 4.41 -20.19
CA GLU A 381 12.28 5.78 -20.18
C GLU A 381 11.47 6.75 -21.04
N LYS A 382 10.96 6.30 -22.19
CA LYS A 382 10.06 7.11 -23.02
C LYS A 382 8.74 7.40 -22.28
N ILE A 383 8.16 6.40 -21.62
CA ILE A 383 6.92 6.55 -20.84
C ILE A 383 7.13 7.56 -19.69
N ARG A 384 8.24 7.43 -18.96
CA ARG A 384 8.66 8.36 -17.90
C ARG A 384 8.72 9.81 -18.40
N ARG A 385 9.35 10.01 -19.55
CA ARG A 385 9.60 11.35 -20.09
C ARG A 385 8.36 12.01 -20.70
N ASP A 386 7.63 11.27 -21.52
CA ASP A 386 6.65 11.82 -22.47
C ASP A 386 5.24 11.22 -22.31
N GLY A 387 5.04 10.25 -21.42
CA GLY A 387 3.81 9.46 -21.35
C GLY A 387 2.72 10.04 -20.46
N LEU A 388 3.05 10.91 -19.50
CA LEU A 388 2.14 11.30 -18.42
C LEU A 388 2.15 12.81 -18.19
N TYR A 389 0.96 13.38 -18.04
CA TYR A 389 0.73 14.81 -17.83
C TYR A 389 -0.36 15.03 -16.79
N GLY A 390 -0.19 16.04 -15.94
CA GLY A 390 -1.17 16.34 -14.89
C GLY A 390 -1.33 17.82 -14.62
N VAL A 391 -2.49 18.20 -14.08
CA VAL A 391 -2.69 19.52 -13.48
C VAL A 391 -3.34 19.33 -12.11
N GLU A 392 -2.86 20.06 -11.11
CA GLU A 392 -3.46 20.09 -9.77
C GLU A 392 -3.48 21.53 -9.26
N PHE A 393 -4.64 21.98 -8.79
CA PHE A 393 -4.84 23.35 -8.33
C PHE A 393 -4.26 23.56 -6.93
N ASP A 394 -4.55 22.63 -6.01
CA ASP A 394 -4.15 22.72 -4.61
C ASP A 394 -2.63 22.46 -4.48
N PRO A 395 -1.85 23.42 -3.93
CA PRO A 395 -0.41 23.24 -3.79
C PRO A 395 0.01 22.04 -2.95
N GLU A 396 -0.75 21.66 -1.92
CA GLU A 396 -0.41 20.54 -1.04
C GLU A 396 -0.71 19.19 -1.73
N LEU A 397 -1.83 19.08 -2.44
CA LEU A 397 -2.14 17.91 -3.28
C LEU A 397 -1.16 17.76 -4.43
N HIS A 398 -0.71 18.88 -5.03
CA HIS A 398 0.32 18.87 -6.05
C HIS A 398 1.62 18.23 -5.55
N VAL A 399 2.07 18.56 -4.33
CA VAL A 399 3.25 17.93 -3.72
C VAL A 399 2.99 16.44 -3.46
N LEU A 400 1.78 16.07 -3.03
CA LEU A 400 1.41 14.68 -2.83
C LEU A 400 1.47 13.86 -4.14
N ALA A 401 0.96 14.42 -5.24
CA ALA A 401 1.06 13.85 -6.57
C ALA A 401 2.52 13.66 -7.00
N LEU A 402 3.35 14.71 -6.87
CA LEU A 402 4.77 14.63 -7.20
C LEU A 402 5.47 13.52 -6.40
N ALA A 403 5.25 13.48 -5.08
CA ALA A 403 5.81 12.45 -4.21
C ALA A 403 5.38 11.05 -4.66
N ASN A 404 4.10 10.83 -4.95
CA ASN A 404 3.57 9.54 -5.41
C ASN A 404 4.22 9.08 -6.72
N MET A 405 4.42 10.01 -7.66
CA MET A 405 5.06 9.75 -8.93
C MET A 405 6.57 9.45 -8.81
N ILE A 406 7.30 10.21 -7.98
CA ILE A 406 8.74 9.99 -7.70
C ILE A 406 8.98 8.63 -7.06
N ILE A 407 8.12 8.26 -6.09
CA ILE A 407 8.16 6.94 -5.44
C ILE A 407 8.09 5.84 -6.49
N ARG A 408 7.26 6.02 -7.53
CA ARG A 408 7.08 5.07 -8.64
C ARG A 408 8.06 5.26 -9.80
N LYS A 409 9.09 6.09 -9.60
CA LYS A 409 10.18 6.34 -10.56
C LYS A 409 9.67 6.88 -11.89
N ASP A 410 8.80 7.88 -11.87
CA ASP A 410 8.42 8.57 -13.12
C ASP A 410 9.57 9.42 -13.69
N GLY A 411 10.52 9.85 -12.84
CA GLY A 411 11.73 10.59 -13.21
C GLY A 411 11.58 12.02 -13.72
N LYS A 412 10.38 12.59 -13.91
CA LYS A 412 10.21 13.98 -14.43
C LYS A 412 8.95 14.71 -13.97
N SER A 413 7.86 13.97 -13.72
CA SER A 413 6.50 14.43 -13.45
C SER A 413 6.10 15.70 -14.21
N ASN A 414 5.46 15.56 -15.38
CA ASN A 414 4.83 16.69 -16.09
C ASN A 414 3.52 17.14 -15.41
N ILE A 415 3.54 17.29 -14.09
CA ILE A 415 2.42 17.73 -13.26
C ILE A 415 2.57 19.22 -12.95
N ILE A 416 1.62 20.01 -13.43
CA ILE A 416 1.59 21.46 -13.29
C ILE A 416 0.77 21.84 -12.06
N GLN A 417 1.30 22.73 -11.23
CA GLN A 417 0.52 23.36 -10.18
C GLN A 417 -0.23 24.56 -10.75
N GLY A 418 -1.56 24.57 -10.63
CA GLY A 418 -2.41 25.70 -11.03
C GLY A 418 -3.77 25.29 -11.56
N ASP A 419 -4.51 26.27 -12.06
CA ASP A 419 -5.83 26.07 -12.68
C ASP A 419 -5.70 25.37 -14.04
N CYS A 420 -6.46 24.29 -14.26
CA CYS A 420 -6.51 23.58 -15.54
C CYS A 420 -7.08 24.43 -16.66
N PHE A 421 -7.99 25.36 -16.37
CA PHE A 421 -8.56 26.28 -17.35
C PHE A 421 -7.65 27.46 -17.69
N ASN A 422 -6.46 27.55 -17.07
CA ASN A 422 -5.49 28.57 -17.41
C ASN A 422 -4.99 28.37 -18.86
N LYS A 423 -5.15 29.41 -19.69
CA LYS A 423 -4.79 29.36 -21.12
C LYS A 423 -3.36 28.90 -21.40
N LYS A 424 -2.39 29.20 -20.53
CA LYS A 424 -0.99 28.77 -20.69
C LYS A 424 -0.87 27.26 -20.48
N ASN A 425 -1.52 26.74 -19.44
CA ASN A 425 -1.54 25.31 -19.14
C ASN A 425 -2.25 24.54 -20.26
N THR A 426 -3.43 25.01 -20.70
CA THR A 426 -4.15 24.43 -21.83
C THR A 426 -3.30 24.40 -23.10
N LYS A 427 -2.62 25.50 -23.43
CA LYS A 427 -1.75 25.58 -24.62
C LYS A 427 -0.62 24.56 -24.54
N PHE A 428 0.07 24.49 -23.41
CA PHE A 428 1.14 23.52 -23.19
C PHE A 428 0.66 22.08 -23.39
N LEU A 429 -0.50 21.71 -22.81
CA LEU A 429 -1.04 20.34 -22.91
C LEU A 429 -1.44 19.98 -24.34
N LYS A 430 -2.05 20.92 -25.09
CA LYS A 430 -2.41 20.71 -26.51
C LYS A 430 -1.19 20.43 -27.40
N GLU A 431 -0.02 20.97 -27.07
CA GLU A 431 1.23 20.74 -27.81
C GLU A 431 1.83 19.34 -27.57
N GLN A 432 1.28 18.55 -26.62
CA GLN A 432 1.83 17.25 -26.25
C GLN A 432 1.25 16.07 -27.03
N ASN A 433 0.31 16.26 -27.96
CA ASN A 433 -0.34 15.18 -28.72
C ASN A 433 -0.93 14.09 -27.80
N ILE A 434 -1.66 14.52 -26.77
CA ILE A 434 -2.25 13.64 -25.77
C ILE A 434 -3.37 12.81 -26.42
N ASN A 435 -3.39 11.50 -26.18
CA ASN A 435 -4.37 10.60 -26.80
C ASN A 435 -5.27 9.86 -25.80
N VAL A 436 -5.03 10.05 -24.50
CA VAL A 436 -5.87 9.49 -23.43
C VAL A 436 -6.11 10.55 -22.35
N GLY A 437 -7.35 10.78 -21.98
CA GLY A 437 -7.74 11.57 -20.81
C GLY A 437 -8.40 10.70 -19.75
N LEU A 438 -7.98 10.85 -18.49
CA LEU A 438 -8.55 10.16 -17.33
C LEU A 438 -8.79 11.18 -16.23
N ILE A 439 -10.04 11.40 -15.81
CA ILE A 439 -10.36 12.40 -14.79
C ILE A 439 -11.41 11.95 -13.78
N ASN A 440 -11.26 12.43 -12.55
CA ASN A 440 -12.30 12.51 -11.53
C ASN A 440 -12.41 13.99 -11.11
N PRO A 441 -13.24 14.81 -11.79
CA PRO A 441 -13.31 16.24 -11.53
C PRO A 441 -13.80 16.55 -10.11
N PRO A 442 -13.49 17.73 -9.56
CA PRO A 442 -14.03 18.13 -8.26
C PRO A 442 -15.55 18.28 -8.33
N TYR A 443 -16.27 17.69 -7.36
CA TYR A 443 -17.73 17.68 -7.36
C TYR A 443 -18.33 18.92 -6.69
N SER A 444 -19.51 19.33 -7.15
CA SER A 444 -20.34 20.38 -6.53
C SER A 444 -19.61 21.70 -6.29
N GLN A 445 -18.72 22.09 -7.22
CA GLN A 445 -18.06 23.38 -7.17
C GLN A 445 -19.06 24.50 -7.48
N LYS A 446 -18.87 25.67 -6.86
CA LYS A 446 -19.76 26.82 -7.08
C LYS A 446 -19.58 27.45 -8.46
N ASP A 447 -18.36 27.41 -8.97
CA ASP A 447 -17.96 28.22 -10.11
C ASP A 447 -18.02 27.46 -11.44
N ARG A 448 -17.98 26.12 -11.40
CA ARG A 448 -18.01 25.25 -12.59
C ARG A 448 -18.66 23.91 -12.29
N GLU A 449 -19.42 23.40 -13.24
CA GLU A 449 -19.98 22.04 -13.20
C GLU A 449 -18.97 20.99 -13.69
N GLU A 450 -19.16 19.73 -13.28
CA GLU A 450 -18.25 18.63 -13.57
C GLU A 450 -18.09 18.38 -15.08
N LEU A 451 -19.16 18.58 -15.86
CA LEU A 451 -19.14 18.39 -17.32
C LEU A 451 -18.28 19.44 -18.04
N GLU A 452 -18.03 20.62 -17.47
CA GLU A 452 -17.09 21.58 -18.05
C GLU A 452 -15.64 21.10 -17.98
N PHE A 453 -15.27 20.37 -16.92
CA PHE A 453 -13.96 19.74 -16.84
C PHE A 453 -13.83 18.61 -17.87
N VAL A 454 -14.91 17.84 -18.09
CA VAL A 454 -14.97 16.82 -19.15
C VAL A 454 -14.80 17.46 -20.52
N GLU A 455 -15.56 18.52 -20.82
CA GLU A 455 -15.42 19.28 -22.08
C GLU A 455 -13.99 19.80 -22.25
N HIS A 456 -13.41 20.40 -21.21
CA HIS A 456 -12.06 20.96 -21.28
C HIS A 456 -10.98 19.90 -21.51
N MET A 457 -11.08 18.76 -20.82
CA MET A 457 -10.18 17.63 -21.02
C MET A 457 -10.28 17.13 -22.46
N LEU A 458 -11.49 16.93 -23.00
CA LEU A 458 -11.68 16.50 -24.38
C LEU A 458 -11.16 17.52 -25.41
N ASP A 459 -11.29 18.82 -25.14
CA ASP A 459 -10.75 19.90 -25.97
C ASP A 459 -9.21 19.93 -26.01
N ILE A 460 -8.53 19.33 -25.01
CA ILE A 460 -7.07 19.21 -24.94
C ILE A 460 -6.54 18.01 -25.72
N LEU A 461 -7.33 16.94 -25.82
CA LEU A 461 -6.91 15.70 -26.46
C LEU A 461 -6.73 15.87 -27.97
N SER A 462 -5.97 14.95 -28.57
CA SER A 462 -5.84 14.85 -30.02
C SER A 462 -7.15 14.35 -30.66
N SER A 463 -7.33 14.57 -31.96
CA SER A 463 -8.52 14.07 -32.66
C SER A 463 -8.66 12.55 -32.55
N ASN A 464 -9.89 12.08 -32.33
CA ASN A 464 -10.25 10.66 -32.12
C ASN A 464 -9.67 10.01 -30.85
N ALA A 465 -9.01 10.78 -29.97
CA ALA A 465 -8.52 10.30 -28.69
C ALA A 465 -9.66 9.89 -27.75
N LEU A 466 -9.35 9.09 -26.72
CA LEU A 466 -10.32 8.63 -25.74
C LEU A 466 -10.22 9.42 -24.43
N GLY A 467 -11.35 9.93 -23.95
CA GLY A 467 -11.49 10.50 -22.61
C GLY A 467 -12.40 9.63 -21.75
N VAL A 468 -11.95 9.24 -20.56
CA VAL A 468 -12.75 8.48 -19.60
C VAL A 468 -12.87 9.29 -18.31
N CYS A 469 -14.09 9.58 -17.88
CA CYS A 469 -14.36 10.38 -16.69
C CYS A 469 -15.31 9.66 -15.72
N VAL A 470 -15.10 9.83 -14.42
CA VAL A 470 -16.08 9.46 -13.40
C VAL A 470 -16.74 10.74 -12.86
N VAL A 471 -18.05 10.82 -13.00
CA VAL A 471 -18.83 12.01 -12.65
C VAL A 471 -20.09 11.63 -11.87
N PRO A 472 -20.68 12.54 -11.07
CA PRO A 472 -21.95 12.28 -10.40
C PRO A 472 -23.04 11.86 -11.39
N MET A 473 -23.95 10.97 -10.99
CA MET A 473 -25.04 10.53 -11.86
C MET A 473 -25.88 11.69 -12.40
N SER A 474 -25.94 12.84 -11.71
CA SER A 474 -26.61 14.05 -12.20
C SER A 474 -26.08 14.58 -13.52
N CYS A 475 -24.83 14.28 -13.88
CA CYS A 475 -24.25 14.65 -15.17
C CYS A 475 -24.86 13.84 -16.32
N ALA A 476 -25.38 12.64 -16.04
CA ALA A 476 -26.05 11.78 -17.00
C ALA A 476 -27.55 12.10 -17.15
N ILE A 477 -28.13 12.89 -16.23
CA ILE A 477 -29.56 13.23 -16.24
C ILE A 477 -29.89 14.30 -17.30
N GLY A 478 -30.75 13.95 -18.26
CA GLY A 478 -31.07 14.81 -19.42
C GLY A 478 -31.70 16.18 -19.10
N THR A 479 -32.27 16.31 -17.90
CA THR A 479 -32.86 17.58 -17.42
C THR A 479 -31.84 18.56 -16.85
N LYS A 480 -30.60 18.13 -16.57
CA LYS A 480 -29.53 18.94 -15.98
C LYS A 480 -28.45 19.30 -17.02
N PHE A 481 -27.74 20.40 -16.80
CA PHE A 481 -26.55 20.78 -17.58
C PHE A 481 -26.76 20.85 -19.11
N LYS A 482 -27.98 21.21 -19.55
CA LYS A 482 -28.41 21.11 -20.96
C LYS A 482 -27.43 21.75 -21.94
N GLN A 483 -26.95 22.96 -21.64
CA GLN A 483 -26.04 23.71 -22.51
C GLN A 483 -24.69 23.00 -22.68
N THR A 484 -24.10 22.51 -21.59
CA THR A 484 -22.81 21.80 -21.66
C THR A 484 -22.94 20.45 -22.36
N ARG A 485 -24.05 19.74 -22.14
CA ARG A 485 -24.34 18.49 -22.84
C ARG A 485 -24.50 18.69 -24.35
N GLU A 486 -25.17 19.77 -24.76
CA GLU A 486 -25.28 20.16 -26.16
C GLU A 486 -23.90 20.49 -26.78
N ARG A 487 -23.08 21.29 -26.09
CA ARG A 487 -21.70 21.59 -26.53
C ARG A 487 -20.85 20.33 -26.65
N LEU A 488 -20.93 19.43 -25.67
CA LEU A 488 -20.24 18.14 -25.71
C LEU A 488 -20.63 17.35 -26.97
N PHE A 489 -21.92 17.17 -27.23
CA PHE A 489 -22.38 16.42 -28.42
C PHE A 489 -22.03 17.11 -29.74
N SER A 490 -21.94 18.44 -29.75
CA SER A 490 -21.54 19.18 -30.96
C SER A 490 -20.08 18.96 -31.37
N LYS A 491 -19.21 18.55 -30.44
CA LYS A 491 -17.76 18.40 -30.66
C LYS A 491 -17.23 16.99 -30.43
N HIS A 492 -17.90 16.20 -29.60
CA HIS A 492 -17.42 14.95 -29.03
C HIS A 492 -18.51 13.87 -29.04
N LYS A 493 -18.09 12.61 -29.07
CA LYS A 493 -19.00 11.47 -29.22
C LYS A 493 -18.98 10.63 -27.95
N LEU A 494 -20.15 10.45 -27.36
CA LEU A 494 -20.33 9.55 -26.22
C LEU A 494 -20.36 8.09 -26.68
N LEU A 495 -19.36 7.31 -26.25
CA LEU A 495 -19.20 5.90 -26.63
C LEU A 495 -19.86 4.95 -25.63
N ALA A 496 -19.77 5.25 -24.33
CA ALA A 496 -20.43 4.48 -23.29
C ALA A 496 -20.66 5.23 -21.99
N VAL A 497 -21.65 4.76 -21.21
CA VAL A 497 -21.84 5.15 -19.80
C VAL A 497 -22.06 3.92 -18.92
N PHE A 498 -21.41 3.88 -17.76
CA PHE A 498 -21.52 2.82 -16.78
C PHE A 498 -22.01 3.37 -15.45
N SER A 499 -23.17 2.90 -14.98
CA SER A 499 -23.70 3.22 -13.65
C SER A 499 -22.92 2.40 -12.61
N MET A 500 -22.19 3.07 -11.71
CA MET A 500 -21.28 2.42 -10.76
C MET A 500 -21.94 2.19 -9.39
N PRO A 501 -21.39 1.31 -8.52
CA PRO A 501 -21.93 1.04 -7.20
C PRO A 501 -22.11 2.31 -6.36
N ASP A 502 -23.21 2.39 -5.62
CA ASP A 502 -23.58 3.59 -4.83
C ASP A 502 -22.60 3.90 -3.70
N ASP A 503 -21.88 2.89 -3.24
CA ASP A 503 -20.90 2.99 -2.15
C ASP A 503 -19.45 2.92 -2.64
N ILE A 504 -19.20 3.11 -3.95
CA ILE A 504 -17.85 3.01 -4.53
C ILE A 504 -16.87 3.98 -3.86
N PHE A 505 -17.33 5.17 -3.49
CA PHE A 505 -16.56 6.19 -2.77
C PHE A 505 -16.78 6.19 -1.25
N TYR A 506 -17.24 5.08 -0.67
CA TYR A 506 -17.40 4.94 0.79
C TYR A 506 -16.15 5.44 1.55
N PRO A 507 -16.32 6.29 2.58
CA PRO A 507 -17.55 6.59 3.31
C PRO A 507 -18.40 7.74 2.73
N THR A 508 -18.01 8.34 1.61
CA THR A 508 -18.83 9.37 0.97
C THR A 508 -20.01 8.76 0.20
N GLY A 509 -21.14 9.47 0.18
CA GLY A 509 -22.41 8.97 -0.37
C GLY A 509 -22.74 9.46 -1.78
N THR A 510 -21.72 9.71 -2.62
CA THR A 510 -21.96 10.23 -3.97
C THR A 510 -22.09 9.08 -4.97
N ASN A 511 -23.28 8.95 -5.56
CA ASN A 511 -23.51 8.02 -6.66
C ASN A 511 -22.92 8.58 -7.96
N VAL A 512 -22.16 7.75 -8.67
CA VAL A 512 -21.41 8.16 -9.85
C VAL A 512 -21.67 7.25 -11.05
N CYS A 513 -21.33 7.76 -12.22
CA CYS A 513 -21.23 7.00 -13.45
C CYS A 513 -19.87 7.25 -14.12
N VAL A 514 -19.40 6.28 -14.90
CA VAL A 514 -18.21 6.42 -15.74
C VAL A 514 -18.64 6.65 -17.17
N MET A 515 -18.14 7.69 -17.82
CA MET A 515 -18.42 7.96 -19.23
C MET A 515 -17.16 7.79 -20.08
N VAL A 516 -17.30 7.19 -21.26
CA VAL A 516 -16.24 7.05 -22.26
C VAL A 516 -16.60 7.90 -23.47
N TRP A 517 -15.70 8.79 -23.83
CA TRP A 517 -15.86 9.78 -24.89
C TRP A 517 -14.78 9.63 -25.95
N GLN A 518 -15.14 9.95 -27.19
CA GLN A 518 -14.20 10.17 -28.28
C GLN A 518 -14.08 11.68 -28.55
N ALA A 519 -12.86 12.19 -28.48
CA ALA A 519 -12.56 13.61 -28.65
C ALA A 519 -12.61 14.04 -30.13
N HIS A 520 -13.08 15.27 -30.36
CA HIS A 520 -13.19 15.90 -31.68
C HIS A 520 -13.94 15.10 -32.77
N THR A 521 -14.90 14.28 -32.35
CA THR A 521 -15.85 13.60 -33.24
C THR A 521 -17.25 13.99 -32.78
N PRO A 522 -18.02 14.81 -33.53
CA PRO A 522 -19.39 15.15 -33.15
C PRO A 522 -20.27 13.91 -32.95
N HIS A 523 -21.17 13.94 -31.97
CA HIS A 523 -22.07 12.83 -31.69
C HIS A 523 -23.16 12.72 -32.77
N ASN A 524 -23.36 11.51 -33.31
CA ASN A 524 -24.43 11.21 -34.23
C ASN A 524 -25.61 10.60 -33.45
N PRO A 525 -26.77 11.27 -33.37
CA PRO A 525 -27.91 10.79 -32.59
C PRO A 525 -28.58 9.52 -33.16
N ASN A 526 -28.15 9.05 -34.34
CA ASN A 526 -28.59 7.77 -34.93
C ASN A 526 -27.64 6.61 -34.61
N GLU A 527 -26.46 6.89 -34.06
CA GLU A 527 -25.51 5.86 -33.65
C GLU A 527 -25.74 5.48 -32.19
N GLU A 528 -25.68 4.19 -31.90
CA GLU A 528 -25.94 3.70 -30.56
C GLU A 528 -24.76 3.94 -29.61
N THR A 529 -25.07 4.46 -28.42
CA THR A 529 -24.19 4.47 -27.25
C THR A 529 -24.40 3.18 -26.44
N PHE A 530 -23.32 2.66 -25.86
CA PHE A 530 -23.37 1.48 -24.99
C PHE A 530 -23.60 1.88 -23.52
N PHE A 531 -24.49 1.20 -22.82
CA PHE A 531 -24.78 1.47 -21.41
C PHE A 531 -24.59 0.21 -20.58
N GLY A 532 -23.94 0.35 -19.40
CA GLY A 532 -23.78 -0.74 -18.44
C GLY A 532 -24.29 -0.39 -17.03
N TYR A 533 -25.08 -1.26 -16.44
CA TYR A 533 -25.55 -1.19 -15.06
C TYR A 533 -24.63 -2.01 -14.15
N TYR A 534 -23.51 -1.40 -13.77
CA TYR A 534 -22.38 -2.05 -13.09
C TYR A 534 -22.40 -1.74 -11.59
N LYS A 535 -23.54 -2.04 -10.93
CA LYS A 535 -23.74 -1.77 -9.49
C LYS A 535 -23.10 -2.80 -8.55
N GLU A 536 -22.75 -3.99 -9.04
CA GLU A 536 -22.27 -5.12 -8.24
C GLU A 536 -20.82 -5.48 -8.58
N ASP A 537 -19.85 -4.80 -7.97
CA ASP A 537 -18.41 -5.05 -8.20
C ASP A 537 -17.79 -6.13 -7.27
N GLY A 538 -18.59 -6.69 -6.36
CA GLY A 538 -18.21 -7.77 -5.47
C GLY A 538 -17.52 -7.37 -4.16
N PHE A 539 -17.22 -6.08 -3.95
CA PHE A 539 -16.61 -5.56 -2.71
C PHE A 539 -17.60 -5.49 -1.55
N GLU A 540 -17.09 -5.61 -0.33
CA GLU A 540 -17.89 -5.60 0.90
C GLU A 540 -17.31 -4.62 1.94
N LYS A 541 -18.18 -3.95 2.71
CA LYS A 541 -17.77 -3.08 3.83
C LYS A 541 -17.32 -3.93 5.03
N ARG A 542 -16.13 -3.65 5.56
CA ARG A 542 -15.56 -4.29 6.74
C ARG A 542 -15.13 -3.25 7.77
N LYS A 543 -15.42 -3.51 9.04
CA LYS A 543 -15.09 -2.62 10.16
C LYS A 543 -13.59 -2.33 10.17
N LYS A 544 -13.20 -1.04 10.23
CA LYS A 544 -11.81 -0.51 10.18
C LYS A 544 -11.05 -0.67 8.85
N LEU A 545 -11.49 -1.56 7.95
CA LEU A 545 -10.81 -1.81 6.66
C LEU A 545 -11.47 -1.08 5.48
N GLY A 546 -12.68 -0.55 5.68
CA GLY A 546 -13.45 0.10 4.62
C GLY A 546 -14.03 -0.93 3.65
N ARG A 547 -14.12 -0.55 2.38
CA ARG A 547 -14.64 -1.39 1.29
C ARG A 547 -13.51 -2.21 0.68
N ILE A 548 -13.60 -3.54 0.76
CA ILE A 548 -12.55 -4.46 0.30
C ILE A 548 -13.13 -5.67 -0.45
N ASP A 549 -12.37 -6.20 -1.41
CA ASP A 549 -12.71 -7.43 -2.13
C ASP A 549 -12.31 -8.67 -1.31
N VAL A 550 -13.11 -8.97 -0.27
CA VAL A 550 -12.83 -10.10 0.64
C VAL A 550 -12.83 -11.45 -0.07
N LYS A 551 -13.62 -11.56 -1.15
CA LYS A 551 -13.88 -12.82 -1.86
C LYS A 551 -13.08 -12.94 -3.16
N ASN A 552 -12.17 -12.00 -3.44
CA ASN A 552 -11.36 -11.94 -4.66
C ASN A 552 -12.19 -12.06 -5.95
N ARG A 553 -13.36 -11.40 -5.99
CA ARG A 553 -14.31 -11.46 -7.13
C ARG A 553 -14.05 -10.37 -8.17
N TRP A 554 -13.35 -9.31 -7.82
CA TRP A 554 -13.21 -8.12 -8.65
C TRP A 554 -12.63 -8.44 -10.03
N GLU A 555 -11.54 -9.22 -10.10
CA GLU A 555 -10.89 -9.53 -11.37
C GLU A 555 -11.79 -10.28 -12.35
N SER A 556 -12.65 -11.18 -11.85
CA SER A 556 -13.64 -11.86 -12.69
C SER A 556 -14.74 -10.91 -13.18
N ILE A 557 -15.23 -10.04 -12.29
CA ILE A 557 -16.30 -9.08 -12.60
C ILE A 557 -15.80 -8.03 -13.61
N LYS A 558 -14.63 -7.43 -13.37
CA LYS A 558 -13.97 -6.49 -14.28
C LYS A 558 -13.79 -7.08 -15.68
N LYS A 559 -13.36 -8.36 -15.78
CA LYS A 559 -13.20 -9.05 -17.07
C LYS A 559 -14.53 -9.18 -17.82
N GLU A 560 -15.60 -9.56 -17.13
CA GLU A 560 -16.94 -9.64 -17.73
C GLU A 560 -17.41 -8.26 -18.20
N TRP A 561 -17.28 -7.23 -17.36
CA TRP A 561 -17.68 -5.86 -17.68
C TRP A 561 -16.96 -5.30 -18.91
N LEU A 562 -15.65 -5.55 -19.00
CA LEU A 562 -14.84 -5.16 -20.15
C LEU A 562 -15.20 -5.98 -21.40
N TYR A 563 -15.48 -7.27 -21.26
CA TYR A 563 -15.90 -8.12 -22.36
C TYR A 563 -17.22 -7.63 -22.97
N LEU A 564 -18.24 -7.39 -22.15
CA LEU A 564 -19.55 -6.89 -22.61
C LEU A 564 -19.42 -5.54 -23.34
N TYR A 565 -18.60 -4.64 -22.82
CA TYR A 565 -18.34 -3.34 -23.45
C TYR A 565 -17.59 -3.45 -24.78
N LYS A 566 -16.54 -4.29 -24.86
CA LYS A 566 -15.72 -4.44 -26.06
C LYS A 566 -16.51 -5.09 -27.20
N ASN A 567 -17.35 -6.07 -26.90
CA ASN A 567 -18.19 -6.74 -27.89
C ASN A 567 -19.53 -6.05 -28.16
N LYS A 568 -19.90 -5.06 -27.34
CA LYS A 568 -21.20 -4.37 -27.39
C LYS A 568 -22.37 -5.33 -27.17
N ASP A 569 -22.20 -6.30 -26.28
CA ASP A 569 -23.20 -7.32 -25.96
C ASP A 569 -24.29 -6.76 -25.05
N VAL A 570 -25.55 -7.08 -25.38
CA VAL A 570 -26.72 -6.73 -24.57
C VAL A 570 -27.06 -7.92 -23.67
N LYS A 571 -27.00 -7.71 -22.35
CA LYS A 571 -27.32 -8.69 -21.31
C LYS A 571 -28.42 -8.13 -20.42
N ILE A 572 -29.52 -8.88 -20.30
CA ILE A 572 -30.70 -8.49 -19.51
C ILE A 572 -30.28 -8.12 -18.08
N GLY A 573 -30.80 -7.00 -17.59
CA GLY A 573 -30.50 -6.45 -16.26
C GLY A 573 -29.07 -5.93 -16.07
N MET A 574 -28.23 -5.89 -17.12
CA MET A 574 -26.82 -5.47 -17.00
C MET A 574 -26.36 -4.49 -18.07
N THR A 575 -26.77 -4.63 -19.33
CA THR A 575 -26.30 -3.74 -20.40
C THR A 575 -27.41 -3.42 -21.39
N ALA A 576 -27.28 -2.28 -22.07
CA ALA A 576 -28.20 -1.81 -23.10
C ALA A 576 -27.46 -1.05 -24.20
N ARG A 577 -28.10 -0.93 -25.37
CA ARG A 577 -27.65 -0.08 -26.48
C ARG A 577 -28.78 0.83 -26.88
N LYS A 578 -28.47 2.11 -27.06
CA LYS A 578 -29.48 3.10 -27.43
C LYS A 578 -28.83 4.27 -28.15
N ALA A 579 -29.43 4.70 -29.27
CA ALA A 579 -29.11 5.98 -29.89
C ALA A 579 -29.76 7.10 -29.09
N VAL A 580 -28.96 8.09 -28.68
CA VAL A 580 -29.36 9.15 -27.74
C VAL A 580 -28.96 10.53 -28.26
N ASN A 581 -29.65 11.57 -27.79
CA ASN A 581 -29.29 12.97 -27.99
C ASN A 581 -28.91 13.63 -26.64
N HIS A 582 -28.59 14.93 -26.66
CA HIS A 582 -28.11 15.65 -25.48
C HIS A 582 -29.18 15.85 -24.39
N SER A 583 -30.46 15.75 -24.73
CA SER A 583 -31.60 15.88 -23.81
C SER A 583 -32.09 14.55 -23.22
N ASP A 584 -31.63 13.42 -23.74
CA ASP A 584 -32.00 12.08 -23.25
C ASP A 584 -31.25 11.71 -21.96
N GLU A 585 -31.74 10.71 -21.23
CA GLU A 585 -31.01 10.15 -20.09
C GLU A 585 -29.77 9.39 -20.56
N TRP A 586 -28.63 9.55 -19.90
CA TRP A 586 -27.40 8.80 -20.24
C TRP A 586 -27.08 7.71 -19.21
N LEU A 587 -28.11 7.04 -18.69
CA LEU A 587 -27.99 5.97 -17.70
C LEU A 587 -28.55 4.66 -18.26
N CYS A 588 -27.94 3.53 -17.88
CA CYS A 588 -28.35 2.21 -18.34
C CYS A 588 -29.77 1.86 -17.90
N GLU A 589 -30.14 2.30 -16.71
CA GLU A 589 -31.44 2.10 -16.06
C GLU A 589 -32.62 2.61 -16.90
N ALA A 590 -32.40 3.61 -17.77
CA ALA A 590 -33.43 4.14 -18.64
C ALA A 590 -33.75 3.22 -19.85
N TYR A 591 -32.85 2.28 -20.17
CA TYR A 591 -32.89 1.51 -21.42
C TYR A 591 -32.77 -0.01 -21.22
N MET A 592 -32.26 -0.46 -20.07
CA MET A 592 -32.08 -1.88 -19.80
C MET A 592 -33.43 -2.58 -19.59
N GLN A 593 -33.51 -3.83 -20.05
CA GLN A 593 -34.63 -4.70 -19.70
C GLN A 593 -34.44 -5.21 -18.27
N THR A 594 -35.47 -5.05 -17.43
CA THR A 594 -35.47 -5.56 -16.06
C THR A 594 -35.50 -7.09 -16.05
N ASP A 595 -34.59 -7.70 -15.30
CA ASP A 595 -34.58 -9.15 -15.09
C ASP A 595 -35.63 -9.56 -14.04
N TYR A 596 -36.82 -9.94 -14.50
CA TYR A 596 -37.90 -10.38 -13.61
C TYR A 596 -37.66 -11.77 -13.00
N SER A 597 -36.65 -12.54 -13.46
CA SER A 597 -36.42 -13.91 -12.95
C SER A 597 -35.92 -13.97 -11.51
N LYS A 598 -35.41 -12.83 -10.99
CA LYS A 598 -34.88 -12.70 -9.63
C LYS A 598 -35.92 -12.24 -8.60
N LEU A 599 -37.08 -11.77 -9.05
CA LEU A 599 -38.18 -11.35 -8.16
C LEU A 599 -38.76 -12.55 -7.44
N LYS A 600 -38.80 -12.49 -6.11
CA LYS A 600 -39.44 -13.48 -5.24
C LYS A 600 -40.73 -12.93 -4.66
N GLN A 601 -41.59 -13.84 -4.21
CA GLN A 601 -42.80 -13.49 -3.46
C GLN A 601 -42.48 -12.56 -2.27
N ASP A 602 -41.37 -12.82 -1.58
CA ASP A 602 -40.90 -12.03 -0.44
C ASP A 602 -40.62 -10.56 -0.82
N ASP A 603 -40.10 -10.29 -2.02
CA ASP A 603 -39.82 -8.92 -2.49
C ASP A 603 -41.13 -8.14 -2.69
N PHE A 604 -42.16 -8.82 -3.20
CA PHE A 604 -43.50 -8.25 -3.35
C PHE A 604 -44.13 -8.00 -1.98
N GLU A 605 -44.08 -8.98 -1.07
CA GLU A 605 -44.59 -8.82 0.29
C GLU A 605 -43.92 -7.66 1.02
N GLN A 606 -42.59 -7.54 0.91
CA GLN A 606 -41.85 -6.45 1.53
C GLN A 606 -42.29 -5.09 0.99
N THR A 607 -42.45 -4.97 -0.33
CA THR A 607 -42.93 -3.73 -0.97
C THR A 607 -44.33 -3.33 -0.47
N ILE A 608 -45.24 -4.30 -0.34
CA ILE A 608 -46.59 -4.06 0.19
C ILE A 608 -46.53 -3.66 1.67
N ARG A 609 -45.69 -4.32 2.48
CA ARG A 609 -45.50 -3.97 3.89
C ARG A 609 -44.94 -2.57 4.07
N ASP A 610 -43.96 -2.18 3.25
CA ASP A 610 -43.36 -0.84 3.28
C ASP A 610 -44.39 0.23 2.88
N TYR A 611 -45.21 -0.05 1.87
CA TYR A 611 -46.31 0.83 1.48
C TYR A 611 -47.38 0.94 2.57
N ALA A 612 -47.81 -0.17 3.17
CA ALA A 612 -48.75 -0.16 4.28
C ALA A 612 -48.20 0.62 5.48
N ALA A 613 -46.92 0.43 5.82
CA ALA A 613 -46.25 1.17 6.87
C ALA A 613 -46.19 2.68 6.56
N TYR A 614 -45.97 3.06 5.30
CA TYR A 614 -46.04 4.45 4.85
C TYR A 614 -47.46 5.04 5.00
N LEU A 615 -48.51 4.31 4.61
CA LEU A 615 -49.89 4.76 4.74
C LEU A 615 -50.27 4.98 6.22
N VAL A 616 -49.93 4.03 7.09
CA VAL A 616 -50.12 4.14 8.54
C VAL A 616 -49.36 5.33 9.11
N LYS A 617 -48.08 5.50 8.73
CA LYS A 617 -47.22 6.61 9.19
C LYS A 617 -47.80 7.98 8.82
N ASN A 618 -48.45 8.09 7.67
CA ASN A 618 -49.02 9.35 7.18
C ASN A 618 -50.52 9.52 7.49
N GLY A 619 -51.11 8.62 8.28
CA GLY A 619 -52.52 8.71 8.66
C GLY A 619 -53.50 8.56 7.49
N VAL A 620 -53.05 7.94 6.39
CA VAL A 620 -53.91 7.63 5.25
C VAL A 620 -54.65 6.33 5.58
N SER A 621 -55.70 6.43 6.39
CA SER A 621 -56.66 5.35 6.54
C SER A 621 -57.60 5.38 5.35
N ASP A 622 -57.76 4.26 4.65
CA ASP A 622 -58.82 4.09 3.65
C ASP A 622 -60.16 4.52 4.27
N LYS A 623 -60.65 5.68 3.84
CA LYS A 623 -62.06 6.06 3.97
C LYS A 623 -62.73 5.64 2.68
N SER A 624 -62.95 4.34 2.51
CA SER A 624 -63.93 3.83 1.55
C SER A 624 -64.48 2.49 2.00
N GLU A 625 -65.76 2.55 2.38
CA GLU A 625 -66.82 1.53 2.24
C GLU A 625 -66.97 0.45 3.32
N THR A 626 -67.77 0.80 4.35
CA THR A 626 -69.12 0.22 4.52
C THR A 626 -70.14 1.33 4.64
#